data_AF-A0A9P6WI57-F1
#
_entry.id   AF-A0A9P6WI57-F1
#
_cell.length_a   1.000
_cell.length_b   1.000
_cell.length_c   1.000
_cell.angle_alpha   90.00
_cell.angle_beta   90.00
_cell.angle_gamma   90.00
#
_symmetry.space_group_name_H-M   'P 1'
#
loop_
_entity.id
_entity.type
_entity.pdbx_description
1 polymer ?
#
loop_
_entity_poly.entity_id
_entity_poly.type
_entity_poly.pdbx_seq_one_letter_code
_entity_poly.pdbx_strand_id
1 'polypeptide(L)'
;MALTLIAVCMLAFAMQSPNARLAGYYLFYISPVGMICCLSCFTSNVAGHTKKITINAFYLIGYCVGNLIGPQTFIASQAPQYRGGQISMVVCYAVSTILIAWLYYNYWSENKRRDALLAEGTLELPDIENIEFADLTDKENVKFRYKL
;
A
#
# COMPACT_ATOMS: atom_id res chain seq x y z
N MET A 1 -4.16 0.88 -6.79
CA MET A 1 -2.78 1.13 -7.27
C MET A 1 -2.54 0.69 -8.71
N ALA A 2 -3.10 -0.44 -9.19
CA ALA A 2 -2.95 -0.83 -10.59
C ALA A 2 -3.50 0.23 -11.58
N LEU A 3 -4.68 0.82 -11.30
CA LEU A 3 -5.26 1.89 -12.12
C LEU A 3 -4.40 3.15 -12.18
N THR A 4 -3.76 3.51 -11.05
CA THR A 4 -2.90 4.69 -10.97
C THR A 4 -1.57 4.45 -11.69
N LEU A 5 -1.04 3.22 -11.63
CA LEU A 5 0.11 2.82 -12.44
C LEU A 5 -0.18 2.93 -13.94
N ILE A 6 -1.35 2.46 -14.40
CA ILE A 6 -1.77 2.59 -15.80
C ILE A 6 -1.89 4.07 -16.20
N ALA A 7 -2.49 4.91 -15.34
CA ALA A 7 -2.59 6.34 -15.58
C ALA A 7 -1.22 7.02 -15.76
N VAL A 8 -0.25 6.68 -14.91
CA VAL A 8 1.11 7.24 -14.97
C VAL A 8 1.88 6.71 -16.19
N CYS A 9 1.69 5.44 -16.55
CA CYS A 9 2.24 4.89 -17.79
C CYS A 9 1.67 5.59 -19.04
N MET A 10 0.37 5.88 -19.06
CA MET A 10 -0.24 6.65 -20.15
C MET A 10 0.32 8.08 -20.21
N LEU A 11 0.54 8.72 -19.06
CA LEU A 11 1.15 10.06 -18.99
C LEU A 11 2.61 10.08 -19.45
N ALA A 12 3.39 9.05 -19.11
CA ALA A 12 4.81 8.95 -19.42
C ALA A 12 5.09 8.53 -20.88
N PHE A 13 4.33 7.57 -21.41
CA PHE A 13 4.65 6.92 -22.69
C PHE A 13 3.73 7.31 -23.86
N ALA A 14 2.55 7.87 -23.62
CA ALA A 14 1.64 8.29 -24.69
C ALA A 14 1.99 9.68 -25.27
N MET A 15 3.24 9.85 -25.74
CA MET A 15 3.71 11.11 -26.34
C MET A 15 3.04 11.44 -27.68
N GLN A 16 2.51 10.45 -28.40
CA GLN A 16 2.02 10.61 -29.79
C GLN A 16 0.55 11.04 -29.88
N SER A 17 -0.24 10.85 -28.82
CA SER A 17 -1.69 11.14 -28.83
C SER A 17 -2.09 12.06 -27.67
N PRO A 18 -2.41 13.34 -27.93
CA PRO A 18 -2.79 14.31 -26.89
C PRO A 18 -3.97 13.83 -26.03
N ASN A 19 -4.93 13.15 -26.66
CA ASN A 19 -6.13 12.62 -26.01
C ASN A 19 -5.80 11.54 -24.96
N ALA A 20 -4.83 10.67 -25.25
CA ALA A 20 -4.43 9.63 -24.29
C ALA A 20 -3.68 10.22 -23.09
N ARG A 21 -2.89 11.29 -23.31
CA ARG A 21 -2.20 12.00 -22.22
C ARG A 21 -3.19 12.73 -21.31
N LEU A 22 -4.22 13.33 -21.89
CA LEU A 22 -5.30 13.96 -21.13
C LEU A 22 -6.13 12.92 -20.35
N ALA A 23 -6.43 11.77 -20.95
CA ALA A 23 -7.09 10.67 -20.25
C ALA A 23 -6.26 10.16 -19.07
N GLY A 24 -4.95 9.98 -19.25
CA GLY A 24 -4.03 9.62 -18.17
C GLY A 24 -4.00 10.66 -17.04
N TYR A 25 -4.09 11.95 -17.38
CA TYR A 25 -4.18 13.04 -16.39
C TYR A 25 -5.47 12.96 -15.56
N TYR A 26 -6.62 12.71 -16.20
CA TYR A 26 -7.89 12.53 -15.47
C TYR A 26 -7.88 11.27 -14.61
N LEU A 27 -7.29 10.18 -15.08
CA LEU A 27 -7.17 8.96 -14.28
C LEU A 27 -6.21 9.14 -13.10
N PHE A 28 -5.20 10.01 -13.22
CA PHE A 28 -4.30 10.33 -12.11
C PHE A 28 -5.03 11.00 -10.94
N TYR A 29 -6.14 11.72 -11.16
CA TYR A 29 -6.97 12.27 -10.08
C TYR A 29 -7.57 11.21 -9.13
N ILE A 30 -7.57 9.93 -9.52
CA ILE A 30 -8.00 8.81 -8.68
C ILE A 30 -6.88 8.36 -7.70
N SER A 31 -5.65 8.82 -7.90
CA SER A 31 -4.49 8.56 -7.02
C SER A 31 -4.76 8.68 -5.51
N PRO A 32 -5.36 9.77 -4.98
CA PRO A 32 -5.59 9.92 -3.54
C PRO A 32 -6.57 8.88 -2.98
N VAL A 33 -7.56 8.43 -3.76
CA VAL A 33 -8.48 7.34 -3.34
C VAL A 33 -7.68 6.09 -2.99
N GLY A 34 -6.69 5.77 -3.83
CA GLY A 34 -5.86 4.61 -3.61
C GLY A 34 -4.99 4.71 -2.35
N MET A 35 -4.49 5.90 -1.99
CA MET A 35 -3.77 6.10 -0.72
C MET A 35 -4.69 5.88 0.49
N ILE A 36 -5.91 6.40 0.46
CA ILE A 36 -6.89 6.23 1.53
C ILE A 36 -7.25 4.75 1.72
N CYS A 37 -7.46 4.02 0.62
CA CYS A 37 -7.70 2.58 0.69
C CYS A 37 -6.52 1.83 1.34
N CYS A 38 -5.27 2.16 1.00
CA CYS A 38 -4.10 1.51 1.61
C CYS A 38 -4.04 1.77 3.12
N LEU A 39 -4.28 3.01 3.55
CA LEU A 39 -4.33 3.36 4.96
C LEU A 39 -5.41 2.59 5.72
N SER A 40 -6.60 2.46 5.11
CA SER A 40 -7.70 1.66 5.66
C SER A 40 -7.32 0.18 5.79
N CYS A 41 -6.68 -0.39 4.77
CA CYS A 41 -6.17 -1.76 4.80
C CYS A 41 -5.14 -1.97 5.91
N PHE A 42 -4.18 -1.05 6.10
CA PHE A 42 -3.20 -1.15 7.19
C PHE A 42 -3.85 -1.05 8.57
N THR A 43 -4.77 -0.09 8.74
CA THR A 43 -5.48 0.11 10.02
C THR A 43 -6.34 -1.09 10.41
N SER A 44 -6.89 -1.80 9.43
CA SER A 44 -7.73 -2.98 9.63
C SER A 44 -6.93 -4.27 9.86
N ASN A 45 -5.68 -4.33 9.36
CA ASN A 45 -4.82 -5.52 9.42
C ASN A 45 -3.75 -5.48 10.52
N VAL A 46 -3.75 -4.42 11.35
CA VAL A 46 -2.85 -4.27 12.50
C VAL A 46 -3.66 -4.30 13.78
N ALA A 47 -3.40 -5.32 14.61
CA ALA A 47 -3.89 -5.40 15.98
C ALA A 47 -2.87 -4.80 16.96
N GLY A 48 -3.37 -4.31 18.09
CA GLY A 48 -2.61 -3.60 19.12
C GLY A 48 -2.56 -2.09 18.90
N HIS A 49 -2.86 -1.32 19.94
CA HIS A 49 -2.87 0.14 19.95
C HIS A 49 -1.47 0.70 19.70
N THR A 50 -0.46 0.18 20.41
CA THR A 50 0.92 0.63 20.26
C THR A 50 1.42 0.40 18.84
N LYS A 51 1.19 -0.80 18.29
CA LYS A 51 1.59 -1.16 16.92
C LYS A 51 0.88 -0.29 15.88
N LYS A 52 -0.42 -0.03 16.05
CA LYS A 52 -1.20 0.83 15.14
C LYS A 52 -0.65 2.26 15.10
N ILE A 53 -0.32 2.85 16.25
CA ILE A 53 0.28 4.18 16.32
C ILE A 53 1.65 4.20 15.64
N THR A 54 2.50 3.21 15.91
CA THR A 54 3.83 3.12 15.29
C THR A 54 3.74 3.05 13.76
N ILE A 55 2.84 2.22 13.21
CA ILE A 55 2.66 2.11 11.76
C ILE A 55 2.15 3.43 11.16
N ASN A 56 1.19 4.10 11.82
CA ASN A 56 0.71 5.41 11.38
C ASN A 56 1.81 6.49 11.42
N ALA A 57 2.68 6.47 12.42
CA ALA A 57 3.83 7.37 12.50
C ALA A 57 4.80 7.14 11.33
N PHE A 58 5.13 5.88 11.01
CA PHE A 58 5.96 5.55 9.86
C PHE A 58 5.31 5.97 8.53
N TYR A 59 4.00 5.81 8.38
CA TYR A 59 3.26 6.30 7.22
C TYR A 59 3.41 7.81 7.05
N LEU A 60 3.24 8.58 8.14
CA LEU A 60 3.39 10.04 8.12
C LEU A 60 4.82 10.46 7.76
N ILE A 61 5.83 9.81 8.33
CA ILE A 61 7.24 10.07 8.00
C ILE A 61 7.48 9.82 6.50
N GLY A 62 7.01 8.68 5.99
CA GLY A 62 7.12 8.35 4.57
C GLY A 62 6.44 9.38 3.66
N TYR A 63 5.26 9.85 4.05
CA TYR A 63 4.55 10.92 3.33
C TYR A 63 5.36 12.23 3.30
N CYS A 64 5.90 12.66 4.43
CA CYS A 64 6.73 13.86 4.53
C CYS A 64 8.01 13.74 3.68
N VAL A 65 8.70 12.61 3.75
CA VAL A 65 9.91 12.34 2.95
C VAL A 65 9.59 12.31 1.46
N GLY A 66 8.48 11.68 1.06
CA GLY A 66 8.02 11.65 -0.32
C GLY A 66 7.75 13.06 -0.88
N ASN A 67 7.13 13.93 -0.08
CA ASN A 67 6.89 15.32 -0.48
C ASN A 67 8.19 16.14 -0.58
N LEU A 68 9.21 15.81 0.21
CA LEU A 68 10.52 16.47 0.15
C LEU A 68 11.32 16.04 -1.09
N ILE A 69 11.31 14.75 -1.43
CA ILE A 69 12.08 14.18 -2.55
C ILE A 69 11.35 14.39 -3.89
N GLY A 70 10.01 14.38 -3.89
CA GLY A 70 9.19 14.44 -5.10
C GLY A 70 9.59 15.56 -6.07
N PRO A 71 9.62 16.84 -5.64
CA PRO A 71 10.02 17.96 -6.51
C PRO A 71 11.46 17.87 -7.02
N GLN A 72 12.36 17.24 -6.27
CA GLN A 72 13.76 17.12 -6.67
C GLN A 72 13.96 16.18 -7.87
N THR A 73 12.99 15.31 -8.15
CA THR A 73 13.00 14.44 -9.35
C THR A 73 12.73 15.21 -10.64
N PHE A 74 12.21 16.44 -10.57
CA PHE A 74 11.96 17.31 -11.71
C PHE A 74 13.17 18.22 -11.97
N ILE A 75 14.18 17.66 -12.63
CA ILE A 75 15.43 18.37 -12.92
C ILE A 75 15.21 19.39 -14.05
N ALA A 76 15.55 20.65 -13.81
CA ALA A 76 15.40 21.74 -14.79
C ALA A 76 16.15 21.49 -16.12
N SER A 77 17.27 20.76 -16.09
CA SER A 77 18.04 20.39 -17.30
C SER A 77 17.31 19.40 -18.22
N GLN A 78 16.23 18.75 -17.74
CA GLN A 78 15.41 17.83 -18.51
C GLN A 78 14.13 18.47 -19.07
N ALA A 79 13.99 19.79 -18.94
CA ALA A 79 12.91 20.53 -19.59
C ALA A 79 12.98 20.40 -21.12
N PRO A 80 11.84 20.41 -21.86
CA PRO A 80 10.46 20.58 -21.39
C PRO A 80 9.70 19.28 -21.11
N GLN A 81 10.25 18.10 -21.47
CA GLN A 81 9.53 16.83 -21.30
C GLN A 81 9.71 16.19 -19.90
N TYR A 82 10.76 16.55 -19.14
CA TYR A 82 11.03 16.02 -17.79
C TYR A 82 10.96 14.50 -17.70
N ARG A 83 11.52 13.78 -18.69
CA ARG A 83 11.42 12.32 -18.80
C ARG A 83 11.90 11.58 -17.55
N GLY A 84 12.93 12.07 -16.86
CA GLY A 84 13.41 11.48 -15.61
C GLY A 84 12.38 11.54 -14.48
N GLY A 85 11.67 12.67 -14.34
CA GLY A 85 10.58 12.80 -13.37
C GLY A 85 9.41 11.86 -13.69
N GLN A 86 9.02 11.76 -14.96
CA GLN A 86 7.96 10.84 -15.40
C GLN A 86 8.32 9.37 -15.13
N ILE A 87 9.55 8.96 -15.43
CA ILE A 87 10.04 7.59 -15.15
C ILE A 87 10.08 7.35 -13.64
N SER A 88 10.55 8.31 -12.85
CA SER A 88 10.60 8.20 -11.38
C SER A 88 9.21 7.97 -10.80
N MET A 89 8.18 8.67 -11.31
CA MET A 89 6.79 8.43 -10.94
C MET A 89 6.35 7.00 -11.29
N VAL A 90 6.59 6.52 -12.51
CA VAL A 90 6.22 5.16 -12.93
C VAL A 90 6.87 4.13 -12.02
N VAL A 91 8.17 4.26 -11.74
CA VAL A 91 8.92 3.34 -10.88
C VAL A 91 8.35 3.32 -9.47
N CYS A 92 8.10 4.48 -8.86
CA CYS A 92 7.50 4.56 -7.53
C CYS A 92 6.15 3.84 -7.46
N TYR A 93 5.25 4.10 -8.42
CA TYR A 93 3.93 3.44 -8.44
C TYR A 93 4.02 1.93 -8.75
N ALA A 94 4.99 1.51 -9.56
CA ALA A 94 5.22 0.09 -9.85
C ALA A 94 5.68 -0.65 -8.59
N VAL A 95 6.67 -0.09 -7.87
CA VAL A 95 7.15 -0.63 -6.60
C VAL A 95 6.02 -0.69 -5.57
N SER A 96 5.23 0.38 -5.42
CA SER A 96 4.08 0.37 -4.51
C SER A 96 3.05 -0.71 -4.86
N THR A 97 2.79 -0.93 -6.15
CA THR A 97 1.87 -1.99 -6.60
C THR A 97 2.40 -3.38 -6.24
N ILE A 98 3.70 -3.63 -6.46
CA ILE A 98 4.35 -4.90 -6.10
C ILE A 98 4.29 -5.13 -4.58
N LEU A 99 4.59 -4.11 -3.77
CA LEU A 99 4.55 -4.22 -2.31
C LEU A 99 3.15 -4.56 -1.78
N ILE A 100 2.10 -3.96 -2.35
CA ILE A 100 0.71 -4.29 -1.97
C ILE A 100 0.35 -5.71 -2.39
N ALA A 101 0.71 -6.13 -3.60
CA ALA A 101 0.47 -7.50 -4.04
C ALA A 101 1.19 -8.53 -3.16
N TRP A 102 2.44 -8.24 -2.79
CA TRP A 102 3.20 -9.05 -1.85
C TRP A 102 2.54 -9.10 -0.47
N LEU A 103 2.09 -7.98 0.06
CA LEU A 103 1.38 -7.93 1.34
C LEU A 103 0.08 -8.74 1.31
N TYR A 104 -0.71 -8.59 0.24
CA TYR A 104 -1.93 -9.37 0.03
C TYR A 104 -1.64 -10.88 0.02
N TYR A 105 -0.59 -11.30 -0.69
CA TYR A 105 -0.15 -12.70 -0.71
C TYR A 105 0.25 -13.20 0.68
N ASN A 106 0.97 -12.39 1.47
CA ASN A 106 1.34 -12.74 2.84
C ASN A 106 0.09 -12.92 3.72
N TYR A 107 -0.86 -11.98 3.66
CA TYR A 107 -2.11 -12.08 4.41
C TYR A 107 -2.94 -13.30 4.01
N TRP A 108 -3.00 -13.61 2.72
CA TRP A 108 -3.68 -14.79 2.22
C TRP A 108 -2.98 -16.09 2.67
N SER A 109 -1.65 -16.15 2.57
CA SER A 109 -0.83 -17.27 3.02
C SER A 109 -0.99 -17.52 4.51
N GLU A 110 -0.94 -16.49 5.34
CA GLU A 110 -1.12 -16.66 6.79
C GLU A 110 -2.55 -17.03 7.17
N ASN A 111 -3.57 -16.48 6.50
CA ASN A 111 -4.95 -16.93 6.70
C ASN A 111 -5.08 -18.43 6.36
N LYS A 112 -4.53 -18.87 5.22
CA LYS A 112 -4.56 -20.27 4.80
C LYS A 112 -3.79 -21.18 5.76
N ARG A 113 -2.62 -20.75 6.26
CA ARG A 113 -1.83 -21.48 7.26
C ARG A 113 -2.61 -21.66 8.57
N ARG A 114 -3.25 -20.59 9.05
CA ARG A 114 -4.10 -20.64 10.25
C ARG A 114 -5.32 -21.54 10.06
N ASP A 115 -5.93 -21.54 8.87
CA ASP A 115 -7.05 -22.42 8.54
C ASP A 115 -6.64 -23.90 8.57
N ALA A 116 -5.47 -24.24 8.04
CA ALA A 116 -4.94 -25.60 8.10
C ALA A 116 -4.67 -26.05 9.54
N LEU A 117 -4.04 -25.20 10.36
CA LEU A 117 -3.72 -25.52 11.77
C LEU A 117 -4.98 -25.68 12.65
N LEU A 118 -6.05 -24.94 12.36
CA LEU A 118 -7.36 -25.12 13.00
C LEU A 118 -8.03 -26.42 12.56
N ALA A 119 -7.95 -26.78 11.27
CA ALA A 119 -8.51 -28.02 10.75
C ALA A 119 -7.79 -29.27 11.31
N GLU A 120 -6.48 -29.16 11.57
CA GLU A 120 -5.66 -30.20 12.20
C GLU A 120 -5.84 -30.26 13.73
N GLY A 121 -6.65 -29.38 14.33
CA GLY A 121 -6.88 -29.32 15.78
C GLY A 121 -5.65 -28.95 16.61
N THR A 122 -4.57 -28.50 15.97
CA THR A 122 -3.31 -28.14 16.62
C THR A 122 -3.33 -26.71 17.18
N LEU A 123 -4.26 -25.89 16.66
CA LEU A 123 -4.49 -24.53 17.12
C LEU A 123 -5.77 -24.50 17.97
N GLU A 124 -5.64 -24.55 19.30
CA GLU A 124 -6.77 -24.24 20.17
C GLU A 124 -7.00 -22.73 20.14
N LEU A 125 -8.27 -22.30 20.08
CA LEU A 125 -8.65 -20.90 20.22
C LEU A 125 -8.88 -20.66 21.73
N PRO A 126 -7.87 -20.27 22.52
CA PRO A 126 -8.07 -20.09 23.94
C PRO A 126 -9.12 -19.00 24.16
N ASP A 127 -10.06 -19.27 25.07
CA ASP A 127 -11.06 -18.29 25.48
C ASP A 127 -10.42 -17.33 26.48
N ILE A 128 -9.51 -16.50 25.98
CA ILE A 128 -8.84 -15.50 26.78
C ILE A 128 -9.87 -14.38 27.00
N GLU A 129 -10.37 -14.23 28.23
CA GLU A 129 -11.10 -13.04 28.65
C GLU A 129 -10.20 -11.80 28.47
N ASN A 130 -10.74 -10.71 27.92
CA ASN A 130 -10.03 -9.44 27.73
C ASN A 130 -8.87 -9.44 26.70
N ILE A 131 -8.91 -10.26 25.65
CA ILE A 131 -7.95 -10.19 24.50
C ILE A 131 -7.82 -8.78 23.93
N GLU A 132 -8.93 -8.02 23.92
CA GLU A 132 -8.99 -6.65 23.40
C GLU A 132 -8.14 -5.66 24.22
N PHE A 133 -7.90 -5.95 25.52
CA PHE A 133 -7.08 -5.14 26.42
C PHE A 133 -5.62 -5.62 26.53
N ALA A 134 -5.31 -6.80 25.99
CA ALA A 134 -3.98 -7.41 26.13
C ALA A 134 -2.91 -6.86 25.15
N ASP A 135 -3.24 -5.82 24.36
CA ASP A 135 -2.38 -5.19 23.33
C ASP A 135 -1.63 -6.21 22.43
N LEU A 136 -2.24 -7.37 22.16
CA LEU A 136 -1.61 -8.44 21.38
C LEU A 136 -1.45 -8.03 19.92
N THR A 137 -0.28 -8.28 19.35
CA THR A 137 -0.05 -8.02 17.92
C THR A 137 -0.80 -9.03 17.04
N ASP A 138 -1.00 -8.70 15.76
CA ASP A 138 -1.69 -9.56 14.77
C ASP A 138 -1.07 -10.96 14.65
N LYS A 139 0.23 -11.12 14.96
CA LYS A 139 0.92 -12.42 14.97
C LYS A 139 0.72 -13.20 16.27
N GLU A 140 0.51 -12.52 17.39
CA GLU A 140 0.32 -13.13 18.72
C GLU A 140 -1.15 -13.47 18.97
N ASN A 141 -2.07 -12.70 18.38
CA ASN A 141 -3.49 -12.97 18.47
C ASN A 141 -3.89 -14.10 17.50
N VAL A 142 -4.05 -15.29 18.06
CA VAL A 142 -4.46 -16.53 17.36
C VAL A 142 -5.86 -16.39 16.75
N LYS A 143 -6.76 -15.60 17.37
CA LYS A 143 -8.11 -15.31 16.85
C LYS A 143 -8.11 -14.26 15.73
N PHE A 144 -7.00 -13.51 15.53
CA PHE A 144 -6.94 -12.45 14.52
C PHE A 144 -6.96 -13.01 13.09
N ARG A 145 -7.72 -12.34 12.21
CA ARG A 145 -7.80 -12.68 10.78
C ARG A 145 -7.50 -11.45 9.95
N TYR A 146 -6.59 -11.62 9.00
CA TYR A 146 -6.28 -10.56 8.06
C TYR A 146 -7.48 -10.34 7.13
N LYS A 147 -7.91 -9.09 7.00
CA LYS A 147 -8.95 -8.64 6.07
C LYS A 147 -8.29 -8.44 4.71
N LEU A 148 -8.63 -9.32 3.77
CA LEU A 148 -8.17 -9.28 2.37
C LEU A 148 -8.93 -8.25 1.55
#